data_AF-A0A7R9CC28-F1
#
_entry.id   AF-A0A7R9CC28-F1
#
_cell.length_a   1.000
_cell.length_b   1.000
_cell.length_c   1.000
_cell.angle_alpha   90.00
_cell.angle_beta   90.00
_cell.angle_gamma   90.00
#
_symmetry.space_group_name_H-M   'P 1'
#
loop_
_entity.id
_entity.type
_entity.pdbx_description
1 polymer ?
#
loop_
_entity_poly.entity_id
_entity_poly.type
_entity_poly.pdbx_seq_one_letter_code
_entity_poly.pdbx_strand_id
1 'polypeptide(L)'
;MTAIPGVCLTSDVDIFLKHMNNARYIRELDFARFDFYFRCGLYEEIMVKSKGGNAMQGASNIRYRRTIPIFNLYKIETQLVYWDDKAIYLEQRFITLTDGFVRAVALSKQNIIGVSAEEMMKTLAGISVKKPQVPQDLDHWLKIGQNDVLPTKLGQFALGEVGFVRVCEDKLYLSNFNPLALLQADYIYYISSPGSQLSSVNSWKVEKIDQNNYWPNDLTCTSSSIIDREAIIWPSGFLVPGKTHGKLNVYFTDKEPFDGPHNIASEDTQEYSYHHVEWVDVNKDGHTDAITARFTSPLIGSREKEFLWLENPGTGEAEGWTQHIVVSDATDVYFKVLNLEAGGKTYQVVISSEFFNEQLTLRYAESGNMWTDPSVIKTVVIDDSIGESWGIEVTDINNDQNLEIVISSYDGSVGSVYAYEIPSDFRTETFTRHTLASGYKANFILGQAMTPGSIQVFYKSTAYQKSGGKPYILVAGDDNGKHYILSPTSNDADDWSYENNLLQDTSAATTGSAIAKDLDGDGYSEIVAAGYSAGQVYVFSYTPQ
;
A
#
# COMPACT_ATOMS: atom_id res chain seq x y z
N MET A 1 -30.23 25.15 -16.41
CA MET A 1 -29.79 24.86 -17.79
C MET A 1 -29.84 26.15 -18.58
N THR A 2 -28.83 26.45 -19.40
CA THR A 2 -28.79 27.62 -20.30
C THR A 2 -28.52 27.16 -21.73
N ALA A 3 -28.77 28.03 -22.71
CA ALA A 3 -28.49 27.73 -24.11
C ALA A 3 -27.98 28.97 -24.85
N ILE A 4 -26.86 28.82 -25.58
CA ILE A 4 -26.33 29.88 -26.44
C ILE A 4 -26.39 29.48 -27.92
N PRO A 5 -26.83 30.37 -28.83
CA PRO A 5 -26.83 30.10 -30.27
C PRO A 5 -25.42 30.29 -30.86
N GLY A 6 -25.16 29.60 -31.97
CA GLY A 6 -23.93 29.73 -32.75
C GLY A 6 -24.15 29.38 -34.23
N VAL A 7 -23.19 29.77 -35.08
CA VAL A 7 -23.17 29.45 -36.51
C VAL A 7 -21.77 28.98 -36.87
N CYS A 8 -21.66 27.89 -37.63
CA CYS A 8 -20.36 27.43 -38.12
C CYS A 8 -19.93 28.29 -39.31
N LEU A 9 -18.90 29.13 -39.14
CA LEU A 9 -18.41 30.03 -40.19
C LEU A 9 -17.16 29.46 -40.88
N THR A 10 -16.71 30.15 -41.93
CA THR A 10 -15.46 29.84 -42.64
C THR A 10 -14.24 29.86 -41.73
N SER A 11 -14.26 30.64 -40.65
CA SER A 11 -13.20 30.66 -39.64
C SER A 11 -13.22 29.46 -38.69
N ASP A 12 -14.26 28.63 -38.72
CA ASP A 12 -14.46 27.55 -37.76
C ASP A 12 -14.19 26.16 -38.34
N VAL A 13 -13.96 26.07 -39.64
CA VAL A 13 -13.70 24.83 -40.36
C VAL A 13 -12.20 24.55 -40.49
N ASP A 14 -11.83 23.29 -40.68
CA ASP A 14 -10.45 22.91 -40.99
C ASP A 14 -10.10 23.12 -42.48
N ILE A 15 -8.90 22.67 -42.88
CA ILE A 15 -8.40 22.78 -44.26
C ILE A 15 -9.29 22.08 -45.30
N PHE A 16 -10.16 21.15 -44.88
CA PHE A 16 -11.08 20.46 -45.77
C PHE A 16 -12.39 21.24 -45.99
N LEU A 17 -12.62 22.34 -45.27
CA LEU A 17 -13.73 23.29 -45.44
C LEU A 17 -15.15 22.66 -45.37
N LYS A 18 -15.30 21.50 -44.74
CA LYS A 18 -16.57 20.74 -44.72
C LYS A 18 -17.36 20.94 -43.43
N HIS A 19 -16.69 21.01 -42.29
CA HIS A 19 -17.33 21.03 -40.99
C HIS A 19 -16.48 21.75 -39.95
N MET A 20 -17.11 22.10 -38.84
CA MET A 20 -16.44 22.67 -37.69
C MET A 20 -15.26 21.79 -37.26
N ASN A 21 -14.10 22.43 -37.08
CA ASN A 21 -12.89 21.81 -36.57
C ASN A 21 -13.12 21.36 -35.12
N ASN A 22 -12.60 20.20 -34.73
CA ASN A 22 -12.74 19.66 -33.37
C ASN A 22 -12.30 20.65 -32.28
N ALA A 23 -11.21 21.39 -32.49
CA ALA A 23 -10.73 22.39 -31.52
C ALA A 23 -11.71 23.56 -31.33
N ARG A 24 -12.56 23.85 -32.33
CA ARG A 24 -13.59 24.90 -32.21
C ARG A 24 -14.68 24.51 -31.24
N TYR A 25 -15.09 23.25 -31.17
CA TYR A 25 -16.08 22.81 -30.18
C TYR A 25 -15.63 23.18 -28.77
N ILE A 26 -14.39 22.84 -28.40
CA ILE A 26 -13.86 23.12 -27.05
C ILE A 26 -13.80 24.63 -26.79
N ARG A 27 -13.36 25.45 -27.76
CA ARG A 27 -13.40 26.92 -27.63
C ARG A 27 -14.82 27.42 -27.32
N GLU A 28 -15.82 26.92 -28.04
CA GLU A 28 -17.20 27.37 -27.84
C GLU A 28 -17.75 27.02 -26.45
N LEU A 29 -17.23 25.95 -25.82
CA LEU A 29 -17.60 25.60 -24.46
C LEU A 29 -17.25 26.70 -23.46
N ASP A 30 -16.18 27.48 -23.68
CA ASP A 30 -15.79 28.59 -22.80
C ASP A 30 -16.89 29.65 -22.75
N PHE A 31 -17.38 30.07 -23.92
CA PHE A 31 -18.48 31.05 -24.00
C PHE A 31 -19.76 30.50 -23.36
N ALA A 32 -20.09 29.24 -23.61
CA ALA A 32 -21.26 28.59 -23.03
C ALA A 32 -21.15 28.42 -21.50
N ARG A 33 -19.94 28.24 -20.95
CA ARG A 33 -19.68 28.18 -19.51
C ARG A 33 -19.82 29.55 -18.86
N PHE A 34 -19.24 30.59 -19.45
CA PHE A 34 -19.39 31.95 -18.90
C PHE A 34 -20.84 32.43 -18.95
N ASP A 35 -21.57 32.20 -20.05
CA ASP A 35 -23.02 32.49 -20.11
C ASP A 35 -23.79 31.75 -18.99
N PHE A 36 -23.46 30.46 -18.77
CA PHE A 36 -24.02 29.71 -17.66
C PHE A 36 -23.70 30.37 -16.31
N TYR A 37 -22.43 30.70 -16.04
CA TYR A 37 -22.00 31.31 -14.78
C TYR A 37 -22.72 32.62 -14.47
N PHE A 38 -22.88 33.49 -15.47
CA PHE A 38 -23.60 34.75 -15.31
C PHE A 38 -25.08 34.53 -15.01
N ARG A 39 -25.74 33.63 -15.75
CA ARG A 39 -27.19 33.42 -15.61
C ARG A 39 -27.61 32.71 -14.34
N CYS A 40 -26.74 31.89 -13.75
CA CYS A 40 -27.03 31.17 -12.51
C CYS A 40 -26.43 31.81 -11.25
N GLY A 41 -25.77 32.97 -11.37
CA GLY A 41 -25.16 33.67 -10.23
C GLY A 41 -23.80 33.11 -9.78
N LEU A 42 -23.30 32.02 -10.37
CA LEU A 42 -21.98 31.46 -10.06
C LEU A 42 -20.85 32.48 -10.26
N TYR A 43 -20.96 33.35 -11.27
CA TYR A 43 -19.94 34.37 -11.49
C TYR A 43 -19.83 35.34 -10.30
N GLU A 44 -20.97 35.74 -9.73
CA GLU A 44 -20.99 36.68 -8.60
C GLU A 44 -20.43 36.04 -7.33
N GLU A 45 -20.79 34.80 -7.04
CA GLU A 45 -20.23 34.07 -5.90
C GLU A 45 -18.72 33.82 -6.05
N ILE A 46 -18.27 33.34 -7.21
CA ILE A 46 -16.88 32.95 -7.45
C ILE A 46 -15.96 34.15 -7.62
N MET A 47 -16.37 35.20 -8.32
CA MET A 47 -15.47 36.30 -8.70
C MET A 47 -15.63 37.55 -7.84
N VAL A 48 -16.83 37.79 -7.30
CA VAL A 48 -17.14 39.04 -6.58
C VAL A 48 -17.06 38.84 -5.07
N LYS A 49 -17.61 37.74 -4.53
CA LYS A 49 -17.73 37.54 -3.08
C LYS A 49 -16.51 36.89 -2.42
N SER A 50 -15.82 35.99 -3.12
CA SER A 50 -14.73 35.17 -2.56
C SER A 50 -13.34 35.85 -2.55
N LYS A 51 -13.23 37.16 -2.85
CA LYS A 51 -11.97 37.94 -2.80
C LYS A 51 -10.77 37.27 -3.48
N GLY A 52 -10.93 36.90 -4.75
CA GLY A 52 -9.86 36.26 -5.56
C GLY A 52 -10.18 34.84 -6.00
N GLY A 53 -11.42 34.38 -5.86
CA GLY A 53 -11.83 33.08 -6.37
C GLY A 53 -11.83 33.01 -7.90
N ASN A 54 -11.69 31.79 -8.40
CA ASN A 54 -11.62 31.51 -9.84
C ASN A 54 -12.20 30.12 -10.14
N ALA A 55 -12.71 29.93 -11.35
CA ALA A 55 -13.12 28.63 -11.89
C ALA A 55 -12.11 28.20 -12.96
N MET A 56 -11.21 27.29 -12.60
CA MET A 56 -10.21 26.75 -13.52
C MET A 56 -10.78 25.53 -14.26
N GLN A 57 -10.63 25.49 -15.59
CA GLN A 57 -10.90 24.29 -16.39
C GLN A 57 -9.92 23.18 -15.96
N GLY A 58 -10.39 22.20 -15.19
CA GLY A 58 -9.57 21.11 -14.68
C GLY A 58 -9.45 19.96 -15.69
N ALA A 59 -10.56 19.57 -16.32
CA ALA A 59 -10.57 18.51 -17.32
C ALA A 59 -11.82 18.61 -18.21
N SER A 60 -11.71 18.19 -19.47
CA SER A 60 -12.85 18.06 -20.39
C SER A 60 -12.79 16.74 -21.16
N ASN A 61 -13.92 16.05 -21.24
CA ASN A 61 -14.11 14.90 -22.12
C ASN A 61 -15.19 15.24 -23.14
N ILE A 62 -14.90 15.14 -24.44
CA ILE A 62 -15.86 15.42 -25.52
C ILE A 62 -16.04 14.20 -26.41
N ARG A 63 -17.31 13.85 -26.68
CA ARG A 63 -17.73 12.79 -27.59
C ARG A 63 -18.42 13.40 -28.80
N TYR A 64 -17.86 13.16 -29.99
CA TYR A 64 -18.43 13.59 -31.26
C TYR A 64 -19.33 12.50 -31.83
N ARG A 65 -20.58 12.85 -32.13
CA ARG A 65 -21.57 11.94 -32.73
C ARG A 65 -21.66 12.17 -34.23
N ARG A 66 -21.74 13.43 -34.65
CA ARG A 66 -21.76 13.86 -36.06
C ARG A 66 -21.17 15.26 -36.19
N THR A 67 -20.67 15.58 -37.37
CA THR A 67 -20.12 16.91 -37.67
C THR A 67 -21.21 17.97 -37.77
N ILE A 68 -20.89 19.22 -37.39
CA ILE A 68 -21.65 20.42 -37.72
C ILE A 68 -21.11 20.96 -39.06
N PRO A 69 -21.89 20.91 -40.16
CA PRO A 69 -21.41 21.40 -41.45
C PRO A 69 -21.35 22.94 -41.46
N ILE A 70 -20.50 23.48 -42.33
CA ILE A 70 -20.37 24.94 -42.51
C ILE A 70 -21.74 25.59 -42.79
N PHE A 71 -21.92 26.81 -42.29
CA PHE A 71 -23.13 27.64 -42.35
C PHE A 71 -24.37 27.07 -41.65
N ASN A 72 -24.25 25.99 -40.89
CA ASN A 72 -25.35 25.51 -40.06
C ASN A 72 -25.40 26.26 -38.73
N LEU A 73 -26.63 26.59 -38.33
CA LEU A 73 -26.94 27.09 -37.00
C LEU A 73 -26.96 25.94 -36.00
N TYR A 74 -26.40 26.18 -34.83
CA TYR A 74 -26.45 25.28 -33.69
C TYR A 74 -26.73 26.05 -32.41
N LYS A 75 -27.05 25.32 -31.34
CA LYS A 75 -27.06 25.82 -29.97
C LYS A 75 -26.20 24.93 -29.09
N ILE A 76 -25.64 25.50 -28.04
CA ILE A 76 -24.95 24.77 -26.98
C ILE A 76 -25.82 24.85 -25.74
N GLU A 77 -26.34 23.71 -25.29
CA GLU A 77 -27.06 23.61 -24.02
C GLU A 77 -26.08 23.23 -22.91
N THR A 78 -26.01 24.04 -21.84
CA THR A 78 -25.14 23.83 -20.68
C THR A 78 -25.98 23.49 -19.45
N GLN A 79 -25.61 22.42 -18.74
CA GLN A 79 -26.25 21.96 -17.52
C GLN A 79 -25.20 21.61 -16.45
N LEU A 80 -25.41 22.08 -15.21
CA LEU A 80 -24.72 21.56 -14.04
C LEU A 80 -25.29 20.17 -13.72
N VAL A 81 -24.43 19.15 -13.76
CA VAL A 81 -24.83 17.75 -13.56
C VAL A 81 -24.41 17.19 -12.20
N TYR A 82 -23.36 17.74 -11.59
CA TYR A 82 -22.88 17.35 -10.26
C TYR A 82 -21.93 18.40 -9.68
N TRP A 83 -21.61 18.30 -8.38
CA TRP A 83 -20.52 19.04 -7.73
C TRP A 83 -20.00 18.26 -6.52
N ASP A 84 -18.71 18.40 -6.22
CA ASP A 84 -18.09 17.97 -4.96
C ASP A 84 -17.60 19.21 -4.18
N ASP A 85 -16.70 19.03 -3.22
CA ASP A 85 -16.21 20.12 -2.37
C ASP A 85 -15.25 21.06 -3.12
N LYS A 86 -14.62 20.56 -4.19
CA LYS A 86 -13.53 21.25 -4.93
C LYS A 86 -13.95 21.65 -6.34
N ALA A 87 -14.94 21.01 -6.94
CA ALA A 87 -15.27 21.18 -8.34
C ALA A 87 -16.77 21.10 -8.65
N ILE A 88 -17.16 21.82 -9.72
CA ILE A 88 -18.46 21.65 -10.38
C ILE A 88 -18.29 20.94 -11.73
N TYR A 89 -19.30 20.16 -12.08
CA TYR A 89 -19.31 19.32 -13.28
C TYR A 89 -20.44 19.74 -14.22
N LEU A 90 -20.07 20.13 -15.44
CA LEU A 90 -21.00 20.62 -16.45
C LEU A 90 -21.10 19.62 -17.60
N GLU A 91 -22.31 19.40 -18.10
CA GLU A 91 -22.57 18.74 -19.38
C GLU A 91 -22.97 19.79 -20.42
N GLN A 92 -22.38 19.71 -21.60
CA GLN A 92 -22.57 20.67 -22.69
C GLN A 92 -22.90 19.94 -23.99
N ARG A 93 -24.04 20.24 -24.60
CA ARG A 93 -24.56 19.56 -25.80
C ARG A 93 -24.61 20.50 -26.98
N PHE A 94 -23.95 20.15 -28.07
CA PHE A 94 -24.07 20.83 -29.36
C PHE A 94 -25.24 20.28 -30.14
N ILE A 95 -26.21 21.12 -30.49
CA ILE A 95 -27.45 20.71 -31.16
C ILE A 95 -27.64 21.54 -32.42
N THR A 96 -27.70 20.92 -33.58
CA THR A 96 -28.01 21.61 -34.85
C THR A 96 -29.48 22.01 -34.90
N LEU A 97 -29.78 23.25 -35.28
CA LEU A 97 -31.16 23.76 -35.29
C LEU A 97 -32.00 23.22 -36.45
N THR A 98 -31.34 22.77 -37.52
CA THR A 98 -32.00 22.26 -38.74
C THR A 98 -32.67 20.91 -38.54
N ASP A 99 -32.08 20.04 -37.71
CA ASP A 99 -32.57 18.66 -37.48
C ASP A 99 -32.73 18.30 -35.99
N GLY A 100 -32.38 19.20 -35.07
CA GLY A 100 -32.43 18.96 -33.63
C GLY A 100 -31.42 17.91 -33.14
N PHE A 101 -30.46 17.50 -33.96
CA PHE A 101 -29.55 16.40 -33.60
C PHE A 101 -28.43 16.87 -32.66
N VAL A 102 -28.17 16.08 -31.61
CA VAL A 102 -27.03 16.29 -30.71
C VAL A 102 -25.74 15.85 -31.40
N ARG A 103 -24.96 16.80 -31.89
CA ARG A 103 -23.73 16.61 -32.68
C ARG A 103 -22.53 16.24 -31.82
N ALA A 104 -22.41 16.82 -30.63
CA ALA A 104 -21.37 16.49 -29.67
C ALA A 104 -21.89 16.68 -28.23
N VAL A 105 -21.32 15.93 -27.29
CA VAL A 105 -21.57 16.07 -25.85
C VAL A 105 -20.22 16.18 -25.14
N ALA A 106 -20.05 17.18 -24.30
CA ALA A 106 -18.86 17.39 -23.50
C ALA A 106 -19.20 17.38 -22.00
N LEU A 107 -18.39 16.67 -21.21
CA LEU A 107 -18.34 16.79 -19.76
C LEU A 107 -17.14 17.66 -19.39
N SER A 108 -17.32 18.60 -18.48
CA SER A 108 -16.27 19.55 -18.07
C SER A 108 -16.22 19.68 -16.55
N LYS A 109 -15.02 19.55 -15.97
CA LYS A 109 -14.71 19.74 -14.54
C LYS A 109 -14.14 21.14 -14.35
N GLN A 110 -14.74 21.90 -13.44
CA GLN A 110 -14.28 23.23 -13.08
C GLN A 110 -13.82 23.21 -11.63
N ASN A 111 -12.51 23.32 -11.41
CA ASN A 111 -11.97 23.44 -10.06
C ASN A 111 -12.26 24.85 -9.56
N ILE A 112 -12.96 24.93 -8.43
CA ILE A 112 -13.26 26.20 -7.77
C ILE A 112 -12.11 26.50 -6.82
N ILE A 113 -11.50 27.67 -7.00
CA ILE A 113 -10.36 28.14 -6.24
C ILE A 113 -10.84 29.27 -5.33
N GLY A 114 -10.36 29.29 -4.09
CA GLY A 114 -10.63 30.36 -3.11
C GLY A 114 -11.94 30.23 -2.33
N VAL A 115 -12.82 29.28 -2.68
CA VAL A 115 -14.06 28.97 -1.94
C VAL A 115 -14.42 27.49 -2.13
N SER A 116 -15.06 26.88 -1.12
CA SER A 116 -15.63 25.53 -1.25
C SER A 116 -16.76 25.53 -2.28
N ALA A 117 -16.69 24.60 -3.24
CA ALA A 117 -17.74 24.45 -4.24
C ALA A 117 -19.06 24.01 -3.59
N GLU A 118 -19.00 23.22 -2.53
CA GLU A 118 -20.20 22.77 -1.82
C GLU A 118 -20.89 23.92 -1.07
N GLU A 119 -20.13 24.76 -0.37
CA GLU A 119 -20.67 25.93 0.35
C GLU A 119 -21.25 26.98 -0.61
N MET A 120 -20.55 27.22 -1.72
CA MET A 120 -21.03 28.07 -2.80
C MET A 120 -22.36 27.56 -3.36
N MET A 121 -22.46 26.25 -3.62
CA MET A 121 -23.69 25.65 -4.12
C MET A 121 -24.83 25.71 -3.10
N LYS A 122 -24.56 25.53 -1.81
CA LYS A 122 -25.56 25.74 -0.73
C LYS A 122 -26.10 27.17 -0.73
N THR A 123 -25.24 28.16 -0.97
CA THR A 123 -25.61 29.58 -1.04
C THR A 123 -26.48 29.89 -2.25
N LEU A 124 -26.10 29.39 -3.44
CA LEU A 124 -26.81 29.66 -4.70
C LEU A 124 -28.14 28.93 -4.84
N ALA A 125 -28.19 27.69 -4.36
CA ALA A 125 -29.32 26.83 -4.57
C ALA A 125 -30.41 27.02 -3.49
N GLY A 126 -30.10 27.75 -2.42
CA GLY A 126 -30.93 27.87 -1.22
C GLY A 126 -31.00 26.54 -0.45
N ILE A 127 -31.65 26.57 0.72
CA ILE A 127 -31.74 25.43 1.67
C ILE A 127 -32.43 24.19 1.05
N SER A 128 -33.10 24.31 -0.11
CA SER A 128 -34.00 23.30 -0.67
C SER A 128 -33.48 22.50 -1.88
N VAL A 129 -32.25 22.71 -2.36
CA VAL A 129 -31.74 21.96 -3.53
C VAL A 129 -30.88 20.79 -3.08
N LYS A 130 -31.36 19.58 -3.39
CA LYS A 130 -30.65 18.33 -3.16
C LYS A 130 -29.53 18.16 -4.19
N LYS A 131 -28.33 17.84 -3.73
CA LYS A 131 -27.19 17.45 -4.58
C LYS A 131 -27.60 16.32 -5.54
N PRO A 132 -27.42 16.47 -6.86
CA PRO A 132 -27.74 15.43 -7.84
C PRO A 132 -26.97 14.14 -7.53
N GLN A 133 -27.57 12.99 -7.85
CA GLN A 133 -26.80 11.75 -7.94
C GLN A 133 -25.85 11.85 -9.15
N VAL A 134 -24.64 11.32 -9.01
CA VAL A 134 -23.63 11.32 -10.08
C VAL A 134 -24.21 10.56 -11.30
N PRO A 135 -24.34 11.21 -12.48
CA PRO A 135 -24.75 10.50 -13.69
C PRO A 135 -23.74 9.42 -14.06
N GLN A 136 -24.20 8.29 -14.61
CA GLN A 136 -23.34 7.15 -14.96
C GLN A 136 -22.15 7.54 -15.85
N ASP A 137 -22.37 8.39 -16.86
CA ASP A 137 -21.30 8.85 -17.75
C ASP A 137 -20.24 9.71 -17.01
N LEU A 138 -20.66 10.47 -15.99
CA LEU A 138 -19.76 11.21 -15.12
C LEU A 138 -19.02 10.28 -14.16
N ASP A 139 -19.69 9.28 -13.57
CA ASP A 139 -19.07 8.28 -12.72
C ASP A 139 -17.95 7.51 -13.45
N HIS A 140 -18.22 7.05 -14.68
CA HIS A 140 -17.21 6.42 -15.52
C HIS A 140 -16.05 7.37 -15.85
N TRP A 141 -16.33 8.64 -16.12
CA TRP A 141 -15.28 9.62 -16.42
C TRP A 141 -14.41 9.95 -15.19
N LEU A 142 -15.02 10.06 -14.00
CA LEU A 142 -14.29 10.24 -12.74
C LEU A 142 -13.38 9.06 -12.44
N LYS A 143 -13.86 7.83 -12.69
CA LYS A 143 -13.07 6.60 -12.55
C LYS A 143 -11.87 6.55 -13.50
N ILE A 144 -11.97 7.12 -14.71
CA ILE A 144 -10.80 7.26 -15.61
C ILE A 144 -9.79 8.27 -15.03
N GLY A 145 -10.26 9.35 -14.38
CA GLY A 145 -9.41 10.28 -13.66
C GLY A 145 -8.82 9.73 -12.35
N GLN A 146 -9.36 8.61 -11.83
CA GLN A 146 -8.81 7.87 -10.70
C GLN A 146 -7.60 6.99 -11.09
N ASN A 147 -7.12 7.05 -12.33
CA ASN A 147 -5.83 6.46 -12.74
C ASN A 147 -4.62 6.94 -11.90
N ASP A 148 -4.79 7.97 -11.06
CA ASP A 148 -3.78 8.41 -10.08
C ASP A 148 -3.82 7.62 -8.74
N VAL A 149 -4.86 6.83 -8.49
CA VAL A 149 -5.06 6.10 -7.21
C VAL A 149 -4.56 4.67 -7.28
N LEU A 150 -4.81 3.97 -8.39
CA LEU A 150 -4.36 2.60 -8.61
C LEU A 150 -3.26 2.56 -9.68
N PRO A 151 -2.25 1.69 -9.52
CA PRO A 151 -1.20 1.53 -10.51
C PRO A 151 -1.72 0.74 -11.72
N THR A 152 -1.02 0.84 -12.85
CA THR A 152 -1.32 0.05 -14.04
C THR A 152 -0.59 -1.28 -14.00
N LYS A 153 -1.29 -2.37 -14.31
CA LYS A 153 -0.67 -3.70 -14.43
C LYS A 153 0.25 -3.76 -15.65
N LEU A 154 1.54 -4.00 -15.42
CA LEU A 154 2.55 -4.16 -16.46
C LEU A 154 2.57 -5.58 -17.03
N GLY A 155 2.32 -6.57 -16.17
CA GLY A 155 2.29 -7.97 -16.59
C GLY A 155 2.20 -8.94 -15.42
N GLN A 156 2.46 -10.21 -15.71
CA GLN A 156 2.55 -11.27 -14.71
C GLN A 156 3.38 -12.43 -15.24
N PHE A 157 3.99 -13.20 -14.36
CA PHE A 157 4.70 -14.44 -14.70
C PHE A 157 4.31 -15.57 -13.76
N ALA A 158 4.49 -16.80 -14.22
CA ALA A 158 4.16 -17.99 -13.45
C ALA A 158 5.29 -18.36 -12.50
N LEU A 159 4.99 -18.43 -11.22
CA LEU A 159 5.84 -19.01 -10.19
C LEU A 159 4.91 -19.57 -9.10
N GLY A 160 4.95 -20.89 -8.90
CA GLY A 160 4.01 -21.59 -8.02
C GLY A 160 4.26 -21.27 -6.55
N GLU A 161 3.16 -21.07 -5.79
CA GLU A 161 3.15 -21.03 -4.32
C GLU A 161 4.07 -19.96 -3.71
N VAL A 162 4.27 -18.84 -4.40
CA VAL A 162 5.05 -17.72 -3.86
C VAL A 162 4.32 -17.13 -2.65
N GLY A 163 4.93 -17.28 -1.48
CA GLY A 163 4.40 -16.79 -0.21
C GLY A 163 4.92 -15.41 0.14
N PHE A 164 6.19 -15.13 -0.16
CA PHE A 164 6.81 -13.86 0.18
C PHE A 164 7.62 -13.26 -0.96
N VAL A 165 7.58 -11.94 -1.07
CA VAL A 165 8.39 -11.12 -1.97
C VAL A 165 9.09 -10.01 -1.20
N ARG A 166 10.37 -9.79 -1.49
CA ARG A 166 11.18 -8.75 -0.86
C ARG A 166 12.16 -8.15 -1.86
N VAL A 167 12.41 -6.84 -1.77
CA VAL A 167 13.46 -6.20 -2.57
C VAL A 167 14.57 -5.72 -1.66
N CYS A 168 15.77 -6.27 -1.81
CA CYS A 168 16.98 -5.80 -1.15
C CYS A 168 17.93 -5.28 -2.22
N GLU A 169 18.45 -4.07 -2.01
CA GLU A 169 19.28 -3.38 -3.00
C GLU A 169 18.59 -3.36 -4.38
N ASP A 170 19.22 -3.96 -5.39
CA ASP A 170 18.76 -4.06 -6.77
C ASP A 170 18.15 -5.43 -7.15
N LYS A 171 17.95 -6.34 -6.17
CA LYS A 171 17.43 -7.70 -6.42
C LYS A 171 16.05 -7.87 -5.81
N LEU A 172 15.14 -8.49 -6.56
CA LEU A 172 13.85 -8.96 -6.05
C LEU A 172 13.99 -10.44 -5.68
N TYR A 173 13.67 -10.77 -4.45
CA TYR A 173 13.70 -12.12 -3.91
C TYR A 173 12.29 -12.66 -3.71
N LEU A 174 12.14 -13.96 -3.93
CA LEU A 174 10.87 -14.66 -3.79
C LEU A 174 11.09 -16.01 -3.08
N SER A 175 10.21 -16.37 -2.15
CA SER A 175 10.14 -17.72 -1.58
C SER A 175 8.81 -18.36 -1.95
N ASN A 176 8.87 -19.64 -2.33
CA ASN A 176 7.69 -20.48 -2.32
C ASN A 176 7.74 -21.47 -1.16
N PHE A 177 6.57 -21.89 -0.70
CA PHE A 177 6.48 -22.97 0.26
C PHE A 177 5.19 -23.74 0.07
N ASN A 178 5.20 -25.04 0.40
CA ASN A 178 3.98 -25.83 0.49
C ASN A 178 3.79 -26.39 1.91
N PRO A 179 2.83 -25.86 2.70
CA PRO A 179 2.63 -26.29 4.07
C PRO A 179 2.02 -27.70 4.15
N LEU A 180 1.42 -28.23 3.07
CA LEU A 180 0.77 -29.55 3.04
C LEU A 180 1.63 -30.65 2.43
N ALA A 181 2.69 -30.30 1.70
CA ALA A 181 3.59 -31.28 1.11
C ALA A 181 4.45 -31.96 2.19
N LEU A 182 4.54 -33.29 2.13
CA LEU A 182 5.35 -34.09 3.05
C LEU A 182 6.83 -34.21 2.63
N LEU A 183 7.14 -34.06 1.33
CA LEU A 183 8.48 -34.29 0.76
C LEU A 183 8.80 -33.36 -0.44
N GLN A 184 8.25 -32.14 -0.47
CA GLN A 184 8.56 -31.16 -1.52
C GLN A 184 9.74 -30.30 -1.10
N ALA A 185 10.67 -30.08 -2.04
CA ALA A 185 11.68 -29.05 -1.93
C ALA A 185 11.01 -27.68 -2.09
N ASP A 186 11.10 -26.84 -1.07
CA ASP A 186 10.75 -25.43 -1.18
C ASP A 186 11.96 -24.66 -1.68
N TYR A 187 11.72 -23.66 -2.52
CA TYR A 187 12.74 -22.94 -3.25
C TYR A 187 12.74 -21.46 -2.87
N ILE A 188 13.94 -20.92 -2.87
CA ILE A 188 14.17 -19.48 -2.80
C ILE A 188 14.78 -19.01 -4.12
N TYR A 189 14.33 -17.84 -4.56
CA TYR A 189 14.61 -17.30 -5.88
C TYR A 189 15.05 -15.84 -5.80
N TYR A 190 15.68 -15.36 -6.87
CA TYR A 190 15.91 -13.94 -7.10
C TYR A 190 15.73 -13.56 -8.58
N ILE A 191 15.53 -12.27 -8.80
CA ILE A 191 15.52 -11.59 -10.08
C ILE A 191 16.41 -10.37 -9.94
N SER A 192 17.49 -10.31 -10.73
CA SER A 192 18.42 -9.17 -10.72
C SER A 192 17.84 -7.99 -11.48
N SER A 193 18.00 -6.81 -10.89
CA SER A 193 17.67 -5.50 -11.49
C SER A 193 16.29 -5.47 -12.17
N PRO A 194 15.20 -5.82 -11.46
CA PRO A 194 13.86 -5.99 -12.05
C PRO A 194 13.34 -4.73 -12.74
N GLY A 195 13.72 -3.54 -12.28
CA GLY A 195 13.35 -2.26 -12.92
C GLY A 195 13.79 -2.13 -14.38
N SER A 196 14.95 -2.71 -14.73
CA SER A 196 15.45 -2.70 -16.12
C SER A 196 14.64 -3.57 -17.09
N GLN A 197 13.70 -4.37 -16.56
CA GLN A 197 12.95 -5.39 -17.31
C GLN A 197 11.43 -5.13 -17.26
N LEU A 198 10.97 -3.95 -16.81
CA LEU A 198 9.54 -3.65 -16.62
C LEU A 198 8.71 -3.74 -17.91
N SER A 199 9.31 -3.55 -19.09
CA SER A 199 8.63 -3.72 -20.37
C SER A 199 8.35 -5.18 -20.75
N SER A 200 8.93 -6.15 -20.03
CA SER A 200 8.93 -7.57 -20.37
C SER A 200 8.65 -8.47 -19.16
N VAL A 201 7.80 -8.01 -18.23
CA VAL A 201 7.39 -8.71 -17.00
C VAL A 201 7.06 -10.20 -17.22
N ASN A 202 6.33 -10.52 -18.28
CA ASN A 202 5.90 -11.89 -18.57
C ASN A 202 7.07 -12.86 -18.86
N SER A 203 8.28 -12.35 -19.04
CA SER A 203 9.50 -13.08 -19.37
C SER A 203 10.64 -12.80 -18.40
N TRP A 204 10.36 -12.23 -17.22
CA TRP A 204 11.38 -12.04 -16.19
C TRP A 204 12.11 -13.33 -15.88
N LYS A 205 13.44 -13.25 -15.87
CA LYS A 205 14.31 -14.39 -15.58
C LYS A 205 14.39 -14.60 -14.08
N VAL A 206 13.73 -15.66 -13.61
CA VAL A 206 13.77 -16.09 -12.20
C VAL A 206 14.90 -17.09 -12.00
N GLU A 207 15.83 -16.77 -11.12
CA GLU A 207 16.98 -17.59 -10.78
C GLU A 207 16.79 -18.27 -9.43
N LYS A 208 17.22 -19.53 -9.31
CA LYS A 208 17.13 -20.31 -8.08
C LYS A 208 18.38 -20.09 -7.24
N ILE A 209 18.19 -19.85 -5.94
CA ILE A 209 19.29 -19.78 -4.97
C ILE A 209 19.50 -21.16 -4.34
N ASP A 210 18.46 -21.71 -3.73
CA ASP A 210 18.50 -22.96 -2.96
C ASP A 210 17.16 -23.71 -3.05
N GLN A 211 17.18 -25.01 -2.77
CA GLN A 211 16.06 -25.95 -2.79
C GLN A 211 15.89 -26.74 -1.48
N ASN A 212 16.72 -26.50 -0.47
CA ASN A 212 16.73 -27.26 0.79
C ASN A 212 16.22 -26.45 1.99
N ASN A 213 15.40 -25.43 1.73
CA ASN A 213 14.71 -24.69 2.78
C ASN A 213 13.39 -25.39 3.12
N TYR A 214 13.04 -25.47 4.41
CA TYR A 214 11.77 -26.00 4.86
C TYR A 214 10.85 -24.83 5.22
N TRP A 215 9.88 -24.52 4.36
CA TRP A 215 8.96 -23.40 4.53
C TRP A 215 9.68 -22.06 4.71
N PRO A 216 10.41 -21.58 3.69
CA PRO A 216 11.07 -20.28 3.74
C PRO A 216 10.05 -19.15 3.92
N ASN A 217 10.28 -18.31 4.92
CA ASN A 217 9.42 -17.17 5.25
C ASN A 217 9.82 -15.91 4.47
N ASP A 218 9.40 -14.75 4.97
CA ASP A 218 9.85 -13.45 4.47
C ASP A 218 11.31 -13.22 4.88
N LEU A 219 12.15 -12.85 3.92
CA LEU A 219 13.56 -12.60 4.22
C LEU A 219 13.76 -11.21 4.81
N THR A 220 14.86 -11.06 5.54
CA THR A 220 15.33 -9.77 6.04
C THR A 220 16.58 -9.35 5.25
N CYS A 221 16.54 -8.13 4.71
CA CYS A 221 17.71 -7.53 4.07
C CYS A 221 18.80 -7.28 5.12
N THR A 222 20.04 -7.55 4.78
CA THR A 222 21.20 -7.14 5.57
C THR A 222 22.17 -6.37 4.68
N SER A 223 23.23 -5.82 5.25
CA SER A 223 24.22 -5.04 4.52
C SER A 223 25.62 -5.35 5.05
N SER A 224 26.63 -4.94 4.28
CA SER A 224 28.03 -5.05 4.72
C SER A 224 28.35 -4.30 6.02
N SER A 225 27.49 -3.38 6.45
CA SER A 225 27.62 -2.69 7.74
C SER A 225 27.17 -3.53 8.95
N ILE A 226 26.41 -4.60 8.70
CA ILE A 226 25.84 -5.48 9.74
C ILE A 226 26.71 -6.73 9.87
N ILE A 227 27.00 -7.36 8.73
CA ILE A 227 27.92 -8.49 8.58
C ILE A 227 28.77 -8.15 7.38
N ASP A 228 30.10 -8.12 7.50
CA ASP A 228 31.11 -7.46 6.63
C ASP A 228 31.05 -7.69 5.09
N ARG A 229 30.04 -8.39 4.58
CA ARG A 229 29.77 -8.71 3.17
C ARG A 229 28.29 -8.45 2.83
N GLU A 230 27.99 -8.18 1.56
CA GLU A 230 26.60 -8.12 1.09
C GLU A 230 25.93 -9.48 1.32
N ALA A 231 24.76 -9.49 1.97
CA ALA A 231 24.07 -10.71 2.34
C ALA A 231 22.57 -10.51 2.47
N ILE A 232 21.88 -11.63 2.69
CA ILE A 232 20.49 -11.73 3.14
C ILE A 232 20.40 -12.77 4.26
N ILE A 233 19.42 -12.64 5.15
CA ILE A 233 19.06 -13.69 6.11
C ILE A 233 17.65 -14.19 5.81
N TRP A 234 17.51 -15.51 5.71
CA TRP A 234 16.26 -16.17 5.37
C TRP A 234 15.78 -17.04 6.55
N PRO A 235 14.74 -16.59 7.27
CA PRO A 235 14.10 -17.40 8.30
C PRO A 235 13.21 -18.48 7.67
N SER A 236 13.04 -19.61 8.34
CA SER A 236 12.20 -20.71 7.88
C SER A 236 11.52 -21.44 9.02
N GLY A 237 10.61 -22.37 8.69
CA GLY A 237 9.63 -22.94 9.64
C GLY A 237 8.24 -22.37 9.38
N PHE A 238 7.19 -22.94 9.95
CA PHE A 238 5.84 -22.42 9.72
C PHE A 238 4.88 -22.65 10.89
N LEU A 239 3.80 -21.86 10.93
CA LEU A 239 2.79 -21.89 11.99
C LEU A 239 2.06 -23.24 12.10
N VAL A 240 1.98 -23.98 10.99
CA VAL A 240 1.26 -25.26 10.90
C VAL A 240 1.93 -26.33 11.77
N PRO A 241 1.17 -27.13 12.53
CA PRO A 241 1.75 -28.17 13.38
C PRO A 241 2.68 -29.14 12.63
N GLY A 242 3.85 -29.42 13.24
CA GLY A 242 4.90 -30.28 12.70
C GLY A 242 5.89 -29.59 11.77
N LYS A 243 5.75 -28.28 11.54
CA LYS A 243 6.61 -27.48 10.65
C LYS A 243 7.74 -26.76 11.39
N THR A 244 8.37 -27.48 12.31
CA THR A 244 9.33 -26.95 13.30
C THR A 244 10.80 -27.03 12.85
N HIS A 245 11.10 -27.45 11.62
CA HIS A 245 12.48 -27.55 11.13
C HIS A 245 12.99 -26.21 10.56
N GLY A 246 12.76 -25.13 11.30
CA GLY A 246 13.14 -23.79 10.92
C GLY A 246 14.62 -23.52 11.08
N LYS A 247 15.12 -22.57 10.30
CA LYS A 247 16.52 -22.17 10.26
C LYS A 247 16.63 -20.65 10.12
N LEU A 248 17.78 -20.12 10.48
CA LEU A 248 18.18 -18.75 10.17
C LEU A 248 19.38 -18.81 9.23
N ASN A 249 19.11 -18.93 7.93
CA ASN A 249 20.14 -19.12 6.92
C ASN A 249 20.64 -17.79 6.39
N VAL A 250 21.93 -17.50 6.57
CA VAL A 250 22.61 -16.39 5.91
C VAL A 250 23.10 -16.83 4.53
N TYR A 251 22.86 -15.99 3.52
CA TYR A 251 23.41 -16.15 2.18
C TYR A 251 24.16 -14.87 1.80
N PHE A 252 25.44 -14.98 1.46
CA PHE A 252 26.22 -13.88 0.93
C PHE A 252 25.95 -13.70 -0.57
N THR A 253 25.59 -12.48 -0.96
CA THR A 253 25.08 -12.12 -2.29
C THR A 253 26.06 -11.30 -3.12
N ASP A 254 27.28 -11.11 -2.58
CA ASP A 254 28.39 -10.37 -3.19
C ASP A 254 29.03 -11.08 -4.41
N LYS A 255 28.70 -12.35 -4.66
CA LYS A 255 29.17 -13.15 -5.80
C LYS A 255 28.12 -14.16 -6.24
N GLU A 256 28.22 -14.64 -7.49
CA GLU A 256 27.38 -15.73 -8.02
C GLU A 256 28.23 -17.00 -8.31
N PRO A 257 27.76 -18.22 -7.95
CA PRO A 257 26.58 -18.48 -7.12
C PRO A 257 26.76 -17.94 -5.68
N PHE A 258 25.64 -17.62 -5.04
CA PHE A 258 25.63 -17.13 -3.65
C PHE A 258 26.32 -18.12 -2.72
N ASP A 259 26.93 -17.58 -1.66
CA ASP A 259 27.68 -18.35 -0.67
C ASP A 259 26.85 -18.55 0.59
N GLY A 260 26.53 -19.80 0.89
CA GLY A 260 25.59 -20.23 1.92
C GLY A 260 24.85 -21.51 1.51
N PRO A 261 23.85 -21.94 2.29
CA PRO A 261 23.40 -21.33 3.54
C PRO A 261 24.40 -21.50 4.68
N HIS A 262 24.54 -20.46 5.51
CA HIS A 262 25.21 -20.53 6.82
C HIS A 262 24.14 -20.40 7.91
N ASN A 263 23.85 -21.48 8.64
CA ASN A 263 22.77 -21.46 9.64
C ASN A 263 23.26 -20.91 10.98
N ILE A 264 22.91 -19.67 11.30
CA ILE A 264 23.33 -19.05 12.56
C ILE A 264 22.61 -19.65 13.77
N ALA A 265 21.46 -20.31 13.59
CA ALA A 265 20.69 -20.97 14.64
C ALA A 265 21.01 -22.48 14.79
N SER A 266 22.11 -22.98 14.22
CA SER A 266 22.42 -24.42 14.23
C SER A 266 22.69 -25.04 15.60
N GLU A 267 22.93 -24.22 16.63
CA GLU A 267 23.09 -24.65 18.03
C GLU A 267 21.75 -24.75 18.80
N ASP A 268 20.62 -24.64 18.10
CA ASP A 268 19.30 -24.89 18.67
C ASP A 268 19.25 -26.26 19.36
N THR A 269 18.75 -26.29 20.59
CA THR A 269 18.67 -27.51 21.40
C THR A 269 17.49 -28.41 21.02
N GLN A 270 16.57 -27.88 20.20
CA GLN A 270 15.39 -28.56 19.66
C GLN A 270 14.90 -27.85 18.39
N GLU A 271 13.91 -28.44 17.72
CA GLU A 271 13.34 -27.91 16.48
C GLU A 271 12.43 -26.68 16.74
N TYR A 272 12.77 -25.54 16.14
CA TYR A 272 12.01 -24.29 16.20
C TYR A 272 11.64 -23.73 14.82
N SER A 273 10.59 -22.92 14.76
CA SER A 273 10.25 -22.10 13.61
C SER A 273 10.65 -20.64 13.83
N TYR A 274 11.13 -19.99 12.77
CA TYR A 274 11.54 -18.58 12.75
C TYR A 274 10.82 -17.85 11.63
N HIS A 275 10.42 -16.60 11.85
CA HIS A 275 9.69 -15.80 10.86
C HIS A 275 10.31 -14.44 10.55
N HIS A 276 11.07 -13.85 11.48
CA HIS A 276 11.56 -12.49 11.34
C HIS A 276 12.89 -12.30 12.07
N VAL A 277 13.74 -11.41 11.55
CA VAL A 277 15.01 -11.01 12.17
C VAL A 277 15.10 -9.48 12.13
N GLU A 278 15.58 -8.88 13.20
CA GLU A 278 16.01 -7.48 13.24
C GLU A 278 17.47 -7.44 13.72
N TRP A 279 18.21 -6.40 13.33
CA TRP A 279 19.64 -6.31 13.56
C TRP A 279 19.95 -5.22 14.58
N VAL A 280 20.57 -5.59 15.71
CA VAL A 280 20.93 -4.67 16.80
C VAL A 280 22.24 -5.10 17.44
N ASP A 281 23.17 -4.18 17.68
CA ASP A 281 24.33 -4.42 18.56
C ASP A 281 23.83 -4.43 20.02
N VAL A 282 23.58 -5.63 20.55
CA VAL A 282 22.89 -5.82 21.84
C VAL A 282 23.86 -5.66 23.00
N ASN A 283 25.04 -6.25 22.90
CA ASN A 283 26.05 -6.29 23.94
C ASN A 283 27.04 -5.10 23.86
N LYS A 284 26.95 -4.26 22.82
CA LYS A 284 27.82 -3.11 22.54
C LYS A 284 29.27 -3.49 22.33
N ASP A 285 29.51 -4.67 21.78
CA ASP A 285 30.86 -5.12 21.41
C ASP A 285 31.30 -4.58 20.03
N GLY A 286 30.39 -3.94 19.30
CA GLY A 286 30.63 -3.36 17.98
C GLY A 286 30.23 -4.29 16.83
N HIS A 287 29.73 -5.48 17.11
CA HIS A 287 29.13 -6.40 16.14
C HIS A 287 27.61 -6.34 16.27
N THR A 288 26.92 -6.34 15.12
CA THR A 288 25.46 -6.32 15.14
C THR A 288 24.94 -7.74 15.28
N ASP A 289 24.07 -7.96 16.26
CA ASP A 289 23.46 -9.24 16.61
C ASP A 289 22.12 -9.44 15.90
N ALA A 290 21.72 -10.70 15.73
CA ALA A 290 20.41 -11.05 15.20
C ALA A 290 19.40 -11.18 16.34
N ILE A 291 18.51 -10.21 16.48
CA ILE A 291 17.33 -10.32 17.34
C ILE A 291 16.24 -11.06 16.56
N THR A 292 15.61 -12.05 17.19
CA THR A 292 14.58 -12.88 16.54
C THR A 292 13.55 -13.39 17.54
N ALA A 293 12.53 -14.03 17.00
CA ALA A 293 11.52 -14.77 17.72
C ALA A 293 11.47 -16.19 17.19
N ARG A 294 11.25 -17.15 18.08
CA ARG A 294 11.11 -18.55 17.73
C ARG A 294 9.97 -19.21 18.47
N PHE A 295 9.37 -20.22 17.86
CA PHE A 295 8.33 -21.00 18.50
C PHE A 295 8.33 -22.47 18.08
N THR A 296 7.71 -23.32 18.90
CA THR A 296 7.38 -24.69 18.52
C THR A 296 5.91 -24.78 18.11
N SER A 297 5.61 -25.63 17.12
CA SER A 297 4.24 -25.93 16.71
C SER A 297 4.00 -27.45 16.78
N PRO A 298 3.89 -28.03 18.00
CA PRO A 298 3.68 -29.47 18.14
C PRO A 298 2.24 -29.85 17.78
N LEU A 299 2.05 -31.10 17.32
CA LEU A 299 0.71 -31.68 17.10
C LEU A 299 -0.08 -31.88 18.40
N ILE A 300 0.63 -32.15 19.50
CA ILE A 300 0.07 -32.37 20.84
C ILE A 300 0.98 -31.67 21.84
N GLY A 301 0.41 -30.89 22.74
CA GLY A 301 1.14 -30.18 23.80
C GLY A 301 0.99 -28.66 23.69
N SER A 302 1.70 -27.95 24.57
CA SER A 302 1.80 -26.48 24.54
C SER A 302 2.87 -26.04 23.55
N ARG A 303 2.64 -24.89 22.90
CA ARG A 303 3.67 -24.19 22.14
C ARG A 303 4.65 -23.53 23.10
N GLU A 304 5.93 -23.63 22.79
CA GLU A 304 6.97 -22.80 23.39
C GLU A 304 7.21 -21.62 22.46
N LYS A 305 7.42 -20.42 23.02
CA LYS A 305 7.67 -19.18 22.28
C LYS A 305 8.77 -18.43 23.03
N GLU A 306 9.76 -17.94 22.31
CA GLU A 306 10.88 -17.23 22.90
C GLU A 306 11.28 -16.06 22.01
N PHE A 307 11.47 -14.92 22.66
CA PHE A 307 12.17 -13.78 22.11
C PHE A 307 13.63 -13.86 22.55
N LEU A 308 14.55 -13.81 21.60
CA LEU A 308 15.98 -14.03 21.84
C LEU A 308 16.85 -13.19 20.91
N TRP A 309 18.13 -13.13 21.23
CA TRP A 309 19.14 -12.65 20.29
C TRP A 309 20.26 -13.68 20.15
N LEU A 310 20.85 -13.70 18.95
CA LEU A 310 21.99 -14.53 18.60
C LEU A 310 23.21 -13.62 18.48
N GLU A 311 24.21 -13.89 19.32
CA GLU A 311 25.43 -13.11 19.43
C GLU A 311 26.34 -13.35 18.24
N ASN A 312 26.64 -12.29 17.50
CA ASN A 312 27.50 -12.32 16.35
C ASN A 312 28.97 -12.50 16.81
N PRO A 313 29.65 -13.60 16.46
CA PRO A 313 31.03 -13.85 16.89
C PRO A 313 32.07 -12.97 16.15
N GLY A 314 31.62 -11.92 15.45
CA GLY A 314 32.41 -11.02 14.63
C GLY A 314 32.57 -11.47 13.17
N THR A 315 31.93 -12.58 12.77
CA THR A 315 31.88 -13.01 11.37
C THR A 315 30.49 -13.54 11.00
N GLY A 316 29.95 -13.07 9.87
CA GLY A 316 28.68 -13.56 9.32
C GLY A 316 28.68 -15.02 8.86
N GLU A 317 29.87 -15.59 8.66
CA GLU A 317 30.08 -16.95 8.12
C GLU A 317 30.03 -18.04 9.19
N ALA A 318 30.15 -17.67 10.48
CA ALA A 318 30.06 -18.63 11.55
C ALA A 318 28.64 -19.20 11.64
N GLU A 319 28.51 -20.52 11.65
CA GLU A 319 27.28 -21.19 12.06
C GLU A 319 27.19 -21.23 13.58
N GLY A 320 25.98 -21.34 14.12
CA GLY A 320 25.80 -21.64 15.53
C GLY A 320 26.17 -20.50 16.48
N TRP A 321 25.55 -19.34 16.28
CA TRP A 321 25.76 -18.16 17.12
C TRP A 321 25.23 -18.41 18.54
N THR A 322 25.87 -17.77 19.54
CA THR A 322 25.49 -17.96 20.94
C THR A 322 24.13 -17.36 21.20
N GLN A 323 23.21 -18.14 21.78
CA GLN A 323 21.81 -17.75 21.95
C GLN A 323 21.54 -17.21 23.35
N HIS A 324 20.86 -16.08 23.42
CA HIS A 324 20.50 -15.41 24.67
C HIS A 324 18.99 -15.17 24.72
N ILE A 325 18.29 -15.95 25.54
CA ILE A 325 16.84 -15.81 25.72
C ILE A 325 16.54 -14.53 26.49
N VAL A 326 15.72 -13.67 25.90
CA VAL A 326 15.32 -12.37 26.44
C VAL A 326 14.01 -12.50 27.22
N VAL A 327 12.97 -13.08 26.60
CA VAL A 327 11.67 -13.32 27.23
C VAL A 327 11.09 -14.63 26.71
N SER A 328 10.55 -15.44 27.61
CA SER A 328 9.76 -16.63 27.25
C SER A 328 8.26 -16.32 27.23
N ASP A 329 7.49 -17.04 26.41
CA ASP A 329 6.04 -16.90 26.22
C ASP A 329 5.60 -15.53 25.68
N ALA A 330 6.46 -14.89 24.88
CA ALA A 330 6.31 -13.54 24.36
C ALA A 330 6.95 -13.40 22.98
N THR A 331 6.50 -12.42 22.17
CA THR A 331 6.98 -12.11 20.81
C THR A 331 7.20 -13.36 19.95
N ASP A 332 6.20 -13.80 19.19
CA ASP A 332 6.25 -15.11 18.52
C ASP A 332 6.58 -15.05 17.03
N VAL A 333 6.01 -14.11 16.27
CA VAL A 333 6.08 -14.17 14.81
C VAL A 333 6.67 -12.92 14.17
N TYR A 334 6.18 -11.73 14.53
CA TYR A 334 6.63 -10.48 13.90
C TYR A 334 6.80 -9.36 14.92
N PHE A 335 7.81 -8.51 14.71
CA PHE A 335 8.11 -7.40 15.59
C PHE A 335 8.96 -6.34 14.88
N LYS A 336 9.05 -5.16 15.48
CA LYS A 336 9.95 -4.07 15.07
C LYS A 336 10.81 -3.62 16.23
N VAL A 337 12.08 -3.31 15.95
CA VAL A 337 12.99 -2.67 16.90
C VAL A 337 13.26 -1.25 16.45
N LEU A 338 13.06 -0.28 17.34
CA LEU A 338 13.27 1.13 17.07
C LEU A 338 13.55 1.90 18.36
N ASN A 339 13.86 3.19 18.24
CA ASN A 339 14.01 4.09 19.37
C ASN A 339 12.80 5.01 19.47
N LEU A 340 12.21 5.13 20.66
CA LEU A 340 11.13 6.05 20.97
C LEU A 340 11.51 6.94 22.17
N GLU A 341 11.00 8.17 22.19
CA GLU A 341 11.14 9.07 23.32
C GLU A 341 9.99 8.88 24.31
N ALA A 342 10.29 8.87 25.61
CA ALA A 342 9.29 8.92 26.67
C ALA A 342 9.85 9.63 27.91
N GLY A 343 9.11 10.60 28.45
CA GLY A 343 9.53 11.37 29.63
C GLY A 343 10.90 12.03 29.49
N GLY A 344 11.27 12.47 28.28
CA GLY A 344 12.55 13.13 27.97
C GLY A 344 13.76 12.20 27.90
N LYS A 345 13.54 10.90 27.67
CA LYS A 345 14.60 9.92 27.44
C LYS A 345 14.28 9.06 26.21
N THR A 346 15.33 8.70 25.47
CA THR A 346 15.26 7.71 24.41
C THR A 346 15.29 6.29 24.99
N TYR A 347 14.38 5.46 24.52
CA TYR A 347 14.30 4.04 24.79
C TYR A 347 14.40 3.28 23.48
N GLN A 348 15.29 2.30 23.38
CA GLN A 348 15.08 1.24 22.40
C GLN A 348 13.84 0.47 22.83
N VAL A 349 12.99 0.07 21.89
CA VAL A 349 11.75 -0.65 22.15
C VAL A 349 11.58 -1.78 21.14
N VAL A 350 10.89 -2.83 21.56
CA VAL A 350 10.39 -3.89 20.67
C VAL A 350 8.87 -3.80 20.65
N ILE A 351 8.30 -3.53 19.48
CA ILE A 351 6.85 -3.58 19.27
C ILE A 351 6.54 -4.92 18.61
N SER A 352 5.76 -5.76 19.29
CA SER A 352 5.51 -7.14 18.89
C SER A 352 4.05 -7.36 18.53
N SER A 353 3.86 -7.99 17.37
CA SER A 353 2.60 -8.61 16.94
C SER A 353 2.62 -10.03 17.45
N GLU A 354 1.93 -10.31 18.55
CA GLU A 354 1.90 -11.64 19.13
C GLU A 354 0.74 -12.44 18.54
N PHE A 355 1.02 -13.22 17.51
CA PHE A 355 0.04 -13.95 16.72
C PHE A 355 -0.72 -14.99 17.55
N PHE A 356 -0.02 -15.77 18.37
CA PHE A 356 -0.62 -16.82 19.19
C PHE A 356 -1.19 -16.32 20.53
N ASN A 357 -0.67 -15.20 21.04
CA ASN A 357 -1.20 -14.57 22.25
C ASN A 357 -2.32 -13.56 21.96
N GLU A 358 -2.56 -13.25 20.68
CA GLU A 358 -3.61 -12.35 20.19
C GLU A 358 -3.52 -10.93 20.80
N GLN A 359 -2.29 -10.43 20.97
CA GLN A 359 -2.04 -9.12 21.58
C GLN A 359 -0.95 -8.32 20.85
N LEU A 360 -1.10 -7.00 20.87
CA LEU A 360 -0.08 -6.04 20.48
C LEU A 360 0.62 -5.52 21.73
N THR A 361 1.94 -5.64 21.77
CA THR A 361 2.74 -5.25 22.95
C THR A 361 3.92 -4.38 22.57
N LEU A 362 4.36 -3.56 23.53
CA LEU A 362 5.63 -2.83 23.47
C LEU A 362 6.48 -3.23 24.67
N ARG A 363 7.72 -3.63 24.42
CA ARG A 363 8.70 -3.94 25.46
C ARG A 363 9.80 -2.90 25.48
N TYR A 364 10.15 -2.48 26.69
CA TYR A 364 11.25 -1.54 26.92
C TYR A 364 12.10 -1.93 28.16
N ALA A 365 13.28 -1.35 28.39
CA ALA A 365 14.00 -1.48 29.66
C ALA A 365 14.39 -0.10 30.23
N GLU A 366 14.40 0.01 31.56
CA GLU A 366 14.75 1.26 32.26
C GLU A 366 16.28 1.53 32.31
N SER A 367 17.10 0.56 31.92
CA SER A 367 18.57 0.64 31.93
C SER A 367 19.18 0.26 30.58
N GLY A 368 20.39 0.76 30.30
CA GLY A 368 21.04 0.69 28.98
C GLY A 368 21.55 -0.68 28.51
N ASN A 369 21.16 -1.77 29.18
CA ASN A 369 21.54 -3.17 28.89
C ASN A 369 20.29 -4.03 28.65
N MET A 370 19.39 -3.50 27.81
CA MET A 370 18.00 -3.90 27.69
C MET A 370 17.73 -5.37 27.40
N TRP A 371 18.51 -5.98 26.50
CA TRP A 371 18.30 -7.36 26.06
C TRP A 371 19.29 -8.36 26.68
N THR A 372 20.26 -7.87 27.46
CA THR A 372 21.24 -8.73 28.15
C THR A 372 20.83 -9.04 29.58
N ASP A 373 19.90 -8.26 30.17
CA ASP A 373 19.31 -8.53 31.49
C ASP A 373 17.77 -8.61 31.39
N PRO A 374 17.19 -9.81 31.27
CA PRO A 374 15.74 -10.01 31.26
C PRO A 374 14.99 -9.42 32.46
N SER A 375 15.64 -9.25 33.62
CA SER A 375 14.97 -8.82 34.86
C SER A 375 14.53 -7.36 34.86
N VAL A 376 15.08 -6.54 33.96
CA VAL A 376 14.77 -5.10 33.84
C VAL A 376 13.77 -4.79 32.74
N ILE A 377 13.36 -5.79 31.96
CA ILE A 377 12.41 -5.64 30.86
C ILE A 377 11.01 -5.34 31.41
N LYS A 378 10.36 -4.36 30.80
CA LYS A 378 9.00 -3.93 31.05
C LYS A 378 8.17 -4.18 29.80
N THR A 379 6.92 -4.57 30.00
CA THR A 379 5.95 -4.80 28.94
C THR A 379 4.78 -3.85 29.13
N VAL A 380 4.41 -3.17 28.06
CA VAL A 380 3.18 -2.42 27.89
C VAL A 380 2.29 -3.23 26.95
N VAL A 381 1.07 -3.55 27.38
CA VAL A 381 0.06 -4.12 26.51
C VAL A 381 -0.65 -2.96 25.82
N ILE A 382 -0.52 -2.88 24.50
CA ILE A 382 -1.14 -1.83 23.69
C ILE A 382 -2.61 -2.20 23.41
N ASP A 383 -2.84 -3.45 23.00
CA ASP A 383 -4.18 -3.99 22.74
C ASP A 383 -4.16 -5.52 22.92
N ASP A 384 -4.94 -6.05 23.87
CA ASP A 384 -5.14 -7.48 24.14
C ASP A 384 -6.44 -8.03 23.54
N SER A 385 -7.08 -7.24 22.68
CA SER A 385 -8.33 -7.56 21.98
C SER A 385 -8.18 -7.52 20.46
N ILE A 386 -6.96 -7.37 19.96
CA ILE A 386 -6.66 -7.15 18.54
C ILE A 386 -6.86 -8.40 17.67
N GLY A 387 -6.82 -9.59 18.29
CA GLY A 387 -6.87 -10.88 17.61
C GLY A 387 -5.51 -11.31 17.07
N GLU A 388 -5.52 -12.27 16.15
CA GLU A 388 -4.32 -12.72 15.44
C GLU A 388 -3.78 -11.55 14.62
N SER A 389 -2.53 -11.13 14.85
CA SER A 389 -1.91 -9.99 14.17
C SER A 389 -0.66 -10.40 13.41
N TRP A 390 -0.32 -9.69 12.33
CA TRP A 390 0.82 -10.03 11.47
C TRP A 390 1.75 -8.85 11.11
N GLY A 391 1.37 -8.07 10.09
CA GLY A 391 2.29 -7.08 9.51
C GLY A 391 2.33 -5.81 10.35
N ILE A 392 3.49 -5.47 10.91
CA ILE A 392 3.73 -4.20 11.62
C ILE A 392 4.59 -3.28 10.76
N GLU A 393 4.11 -2.05 10.58
CA GLU A 393 4.88 -0.89 10.15
C GLU A 393 4.83 0.18 11.25
N VAL A 394 5.94 0.88 11.48
CA VAL A 394 5.98 2.02 12.43
C VAL A 394 6.42 3.26 11.67
N THR A 395 5.48 4.17 11.41
CA THR A 395 5.67 5.26 10.46
C THR A 395 4.66 6.37 10.70
N ASP A 396 4.96 7.57 10.21
CA ASP A 396 4.04 8.70 10.16
C ASP A 396 3.00 8.47 9.05
N ILE A 397 1.85 7.90 9.43
CA ILE A 397 0.78 7.51 8.48
C ILE A 397 -0.17 8.68 8.21
N ASN A 398 -0.30 9.63 9.15
CA ASN A 398 -1.19 10.78 9.03
C ASN A 398 -0.48 12.08 8.59
N ASN A 399 0.84 12.04 8.41
CA ASN A 399 1.71 13.15 8.02
C ASN A 399 1.71 14.30 9.05
N ASP A 400 1.66 13.96 10.34
CA ASP A 400 1.70 14.92 11.46
C ASP A 400 3.07 15.05 12.14
N GLN A 401 4.08 14.30 11.64
CA GLN A 401 5.45 14.17 12.14
C GLN A 401 5.63 13.32 13.40
N ASN A 402 4.58 12.68 13.90
CA ASN A 402 4.67 11.61 14.90
C ASN A 402 4.61 10.25 14.21
N LEU A 403 4.99 9.20 14.96
CA LEU A 403 4.97 7.83 14.45
C LEU A 403 3.72 7.13 14.97
N GLU A 404 3.09 6.35 14.09
CA GLU A 404 2.02 5.43 14.42
C GLU A 404 2.46 3.99 14.19
N ILE A 405 1.81 3.07 14.91
CA ILE A 405 1.90 1.64 14.63
C ILE A 405 0.77 1.29 13.67
N VAL A 406 1.09 0.89 12.45
CA VAL A 406 0.12 0.37 11.48
C VAL A 406 0.21 -1.14 11.51
N ILE A 407 -0.94 -1.81 11.65
CA ILE A 407 -0.98 -3.26 11.84
C ILE A 407 -2.18 -3.93 11.18
N SER A 408 -1.97 -5.13 10.61
CA SER A 408 -3.04 -6.03 10.19
C SER A 408 -3.42 -7.02 11.28
N SER A 409 -4.72 -7.30 11.42
CA SER A 409 -5.21 -8.33 12.33
C SER A 409 -6.49 -9.02 11.88
N TYR A 410 -6.78 -10.16 12.50
CA TYR A 410 -7.95 -11.01 12.28
C TYR A 410 -8.53 -11.46 13.63
N ASP A 411 -9.80 -11.15 13.88
CA ASP A 411 -10.48 -11.52 15.13
C ASP A 411 -11.10 -12.93 15.12
N GLY A 412 -10.73 -13.76 14.14
CA GLY A 412 -11.34 -15.05 13.87
C GLY A 412 -12.57 -14.99 12.95
N SER A 413 -13.06 -13.79 12.62
CA SER A 413 -14.24 -13.58 11.77
C SER A 413 -14.08 -12.49 10.70
N VAL A 414 -13.46 -11.36 11.06
CA VAL A 414 -13.27 -10.19 10.23
C VAL A 414 -11.84 -9.68 10.38
N GLY A 415 -11.20 -9.51 9.23
CA GLY A 415 -9.89 -8.87 9.15
C GLY A 415 -10.00 -7.36 9.12
N SER A 416 -9.00 -6.71 9.71
CA SER A 416 -8.90 -5.25 9.78
C SER A 416 -7.45 -4.76 9.66
N VAL A 417 -7.30 -3.49 9.30
CA VAL A 417 -6.04 -2.74 9.38
C VAL A 417 -6.27 -1.58 10.33
N TYR A 418 -5.44 -1.49 11.36
CA TYR A 418 -5.51 -0.46 12.40
C TYR A 418 -4.28 0.44 12.36
N ALA A 419 -4.43 1.67 12.87
CA ALA A 419 -3.33 2.52 13.30
C ALA A 419 -3.45 2.79 14.80
N TYR A 420 -2.32 2.82 15.50
CA TYR A 420 -2.25 3.23 16.90
C TYR A 420 -1.35 4.46 17.01
N GLU A 421 -1.90 5.55 17.52
CA GLU A 421 -1.11 6.72 17.90
C GLU A 421 -0.20 6.34 19.06
N ILE A 422 1.10 6.61 18.91
CA ILE A 422 2.08 6.44 19.98
C ILE A 422 2.00 7.69 20.87
N PRO A 423 1.61 7.56 22.16
CA PRO A 423 1.48 8.73 23.02
C PRO A 423 2.85 9.26 23.44
N SER A 424 2.88 10.48 23.96
CA SER A 424 4.13 11.17 24.33
C SER A 424 4.93 10.44 25.41
N ASP A 425 4.25 9.70 26.28
CA ASP A 425 4.87 8.76 27.20
C ASP A 425 4.19 7.38 27.13
N PHE A 426 4.64 6.56 26.19
CA PHE A 426 4.15 5.20 25.94
C PHE A 426 4.15 4.25 27.16
N ARG A 427 4.84 4.62 28.25
CA ARG A 427 4.94 3.79 29.46
C ARG A 427 3.74 3.95 30.38
N THR A 428 3.05 5.08 30.27
CA THR A 428 2.00 5.49 31.23
C THR A 428 0.72 5.97 30.56
N GLU A 429 0.81 6.45 29.32
CA GLU A 429 -0.30 6.98 28.55
C GLU A 429 -0.93 5.89 27.66
N THR A 430 -2.16 6.13 27.23
CA THR A 430 -2.92 5.19 26.41
C THR A 430 -2.66 5.43 24.92
N PHE A 431 -2.53 4.34 24.16
CA PHE A 431 -2.47 4.38 22.70
C PHE A 431 -3.87 4.55 22.13
N THR A 432 -4.06 5.49 21.21
CA THR A 432 -5.36 5.71 20.54
C THR A 432 -5.44 4.85 19.30
N ARG A 433 -6.44 3.97 19.21
CA ARG A 433 -6.68 3.08 18.06
C ARG A 433 -7.61 3.72 17.03
N HIS A 434 -7.20 3.68 15.77
CA HIS A 434 -7.99 4.05 14.58
C HIS A 434 -8.19 2.86 13.67
N THR A 435 -9.38 2.71 13.09
CA THR A 435 -9.67 1.69 12.07
C THR A 435 -9.47 2.30 10.70
N LEU A 436 -8.44 1.86 9.97
CA LEU A 436 -8.16 2.35 8.61
C LEU A 436 -8.98 1.58 7.57
N ALA A 437 -9.12 0.27 7.76
CA ALA A 437 -9.97 -0.59 6.94
C ALA A 437 -10.44 -1.81 7.73
N SER A 438 -11.60 -2.35 7.36
CA SER A 438 -12.16 -3.56 7.94
C SER A 438 -13.05 -4.28 6.93
N GLY A 439 -13.53 -5.47 7.28
CA GLY A 439 -14.45 -6.25 6.46
C GLY A 439 -13.75 -7.25 5.54
N TYR A 440 -12.45 -7.49 5.71
CA TYR A 440 -11.76 -8.59 5.04
C TYR A 440 -12.31 -9.91 5.58
N LYS A 441 -12.63 -10.84 4.68
CA LYS A 441 -13.20 -12.14 5.05
C LYS A 441 -12.39 -13.26 4.43
N ALA A 442 -11.89 -14.15 5.26
CA ALA A 442 -11.12 -15.28 4.80
C ALA A 442 -12.05 -16.20 3.99
N ASN A 443 -11.52 -16.75 2.90
CA ASN A 443 -12.11 -17.93 2.30
C ASN A 443 -11.94 -19.07 3.32
N PHE A 444 -12.97 -19.88 3.52
CA PHE A 444 -12.85 -21.01 4.44
C PHE A 444 -11.81 -22.00 3.90
N ILE A 445 -10.70 -22.13 4.62
CA ILE A 445 -9.66 -23.13 4.39
C ILE A 445 -9.70 -24.11 5.56
N LEU A 446 -9.33 -25.37 5.31
CA LEU A 446 -9.23 -26.37 6.37
C LEU A 446 -8.09 -25.99 7.34
N GLY A 447 -8.43 -25.50 8.53
CA GLY A 447 -7.45 -25.14 9.57
C GLY A 447 -7.70 -23.76 10.16
N GLN A 448 -6.61 -23.11 10.59
CA GLN A 448 -6.56 -21.70 10.96
C GLN A 448 -6.54 -20.86 9.68
N ALA A 449 -7.29 -19.75 9.65
CA ALA A 449 -7.37 -18.87 8.50
C ALA A 449 -6.99 -17.45 8.93
N MET A 450 -6.33 -16.69 8.07
CA MET A 450 -5.86 -15.34 8.35
C MET A 450 -6.20 -14.39 7.22
N THR A 451 -6.69 -13.20 7.55
CA THR A 451 -6.86 -12.10 6.58
C THR A 451 -7.04 -10.77 7.33
N PRO A 452 -6.48 -9.65 6.83
CA PRO A 452 -5.42 -9.58 5.84
C PRO A 452 -4.07 -10.08 6.41
N GLY A 453 -3.13 -10.41 5.53
CA GLY A 453 -1.77 -10.80 5.87
C GLY A 453 -0.83 -9.59 5.97
N SER A 454 0.30 -9.63 5.26
CA SER A 454 1.30 -8.55 5.29
C SER A 454 0.74 -7.20 4.81
N ILE A 455 1.24 -6.12 5.41
CA ILE A 455 1.02 -4.74 4.97
C ILE A 455 2.35 -4.05 4.67
N GLN A 456 2.30 -3.00 3.86
CA GLN A 456 3.42 -2.08 3.68
C GLN A 456 2.89 -0.66 3.45
N VAL A 457 3.43 0.31 4.18
CA VAL A 457 3.16 1.73 3.95
C VAL A 457 4.08 2.27 2.86
N PHE A 458 3.54 2.98 1.87
CA PHE A 458 4.32 3.48 0.74
C PHE A 458 3.73 4.78 0.14
N TYR A 459 4.53 5.46 -0.70
CA TYR A 459 4.06 6.60 -1.49
C TYR A 459 4.06 6.21 -2.97
N LYS A 460 2.97 6.50 -3.68
CA LYS A 460 2.86 6.20 -5.12
C LYS A 460 3.95 6.85 -5.98
N SER A 461 4.49 7.99 -5.53
CA SER A 461 5.65 8.64 -6.14
C SER A 461 6.36 9.57 -5.16
N THR A 462 7.64 9.83 -5.42
CA THR A 462 8.46 10.80 -4.70
C THR A 462 7.86 12.22 -4.80
N ALA A 463 7.28 12.57 -5.95
CA ALA A 463 6.65 13.87 -6.14
C ALA A 463 5.40 14.02 -5.26
N TYR A 464 4.59 12.97 -5.13
CA TYR A 464 3.44 12.95 -4.25
C TYR A 464 3.84 13.08 -2.78
N GLN A 465 4.84 12.32 -2.34
CA GLN A 465 5.39 12.44 -0.97
C GLN A 465 5.81 13.88 -0.66
N LYS A 466 6.60 14.50 -1.56
CA LYS A 466 7.06 15.88 -1.40
C LYS A 466 5.95 16.92 -1.39
N SER A 467 4.76 16.58 -1.90
CA SER A 467 3.59 17.47 -1.86
C SER A 467 2.86 17.45 -0.51
N GLY A 468 3.32 16.62 0.45
CA GLY A 468 2.72 16.48 1.78
C GLY A 468 1.43 15.66 1.78
N GLY A 469 1.25 14.77 0.81
CA GLY A 469 0.14 13.83 0.79
C GLY A 469 0.35 12.72 1.81
N LYS A 470 -0.73 12.17 2.37
CA LYS A 470 -0.62 11.00 3.26
C LYS A 470 -0.16 9.75 2.48
N PRO A 471 0.61 8.85 3.08
CA PRO A 471 1.00 7.59 2.45
C PRO A 471 -0.19 6.67 2.20
N TYR A 472 0.02 5.73 1.27
CA TYR A 472 -0.88 4.64 0.92
C TYR A 472 -0.46 3.37 1.69
N ILE A 473 -1.36 2.39 1.78
CA ILE A 473 -1.06 1.10 2.41
C ILE A 473 -1.35 -0.03 1.42
N LEU A 474 -0.32 -0.80 1.09
CA LEU A 474 -0.45 -2.05 0.33
C LEU A 474 -0.85 -3.14 1.31
N VAL A 475 -1.92 -3.88 1.01
CA VAL A 475 -2.48 -4.91 1.88
C VAL A 475 -2.60 -6.22 1.11
N ALA A 476 -1.84 -7.23 1.54
CA ALA A 476 -2.03 -8.60 1.08
C ALA A 476 -3.24 -9.20 1.81
N GLY A 477 -4.23 -9.70 1.06
CA GLY A 477 -5.46 -10.23 1.65
C GLY A 477 -5.36 -11.64 2.20
N ASP A 478 -4.19 -12.28 2.07
CA ASP A 478 -3.91 -13.65 2.50
C ASP A 478 -5.04 -14.61 2.06
N ASP A 479 -5.75 -15.24 2.99
CA ASP A 479 -6.79 -16.24 2.69
C ASP A 479 -8.07 -15.68 2.06
N ASN A 480 -8.15 -14.38 1.77
CA ASN A 480 -9.23 -13.84 0.94
C ASN A 480 -8.89 -13.81 -0.57
N GLY A 481 -7.64 -14.11 -0.93
CA GLY A 481 -7.21 -14.30 -2.32
C GLY A 481 -7.03 -13.01 -3.12
N LYS A 482 -6.99 -11.85 -2.47
CA LYS A 482 -6.97 -10.52 -3.12
C LYS A 482 -5.89 -9.62 -2.54
N HIS A 483 -5.33 -8.75 -3.37
CA HIS A 483 -4.48 -7.64 -2.96
C HIS A 483 -5.25 -6.33 -3.02
N TYR A 484 -4.97 -5.43 -2.09
CA TYR A 484 -5.64 -4.14 -1.96
C TYR A 484 -4.66 -2.99 -1.79
N ILE A 485 -5.12 -1.79 -2.12
CA ILE A 485 -4.45 -0.53 -1.84
C ILE A 485 -5.41 0.34 -1.04
N LEU A 486 -5.04 0.66 0.19
CA LEU A 486 -5.70 1.69 0.97
C LEU A 486 -5.14 3.05 0.54
N SER A 487 -6.02 3.90 0.02
CA SER A 487 -5.66 5.28 -0.36
C SER A 487 -6.31 6.28 0.59
N PRO A 488 -5.58 7.31 1.05
CA PRO A 488 -6.16 8.33 1.93
C PRO A 488 -7.28 9.08 1.20
N THR A 489 -8.40 9.31 1.88
CA THR A 489 -9.53 10.08 1.32
C THR A 489 -9.37 11.59 1.51
N SER A 490 -8.48 11.99 2.43
CA SER A 490 -8.14 13.37 2.78
C SER A 490 -6.65 13.47 3.14
N ASN A 491 -6.08 14.67 2.99
CA ASN A 491 -4.74 15.00 3.50
C ASN A 491 -4.80 15.67 4.89
N ASP A 492 -5.99 15.85 5.46
CA ASP A 492 -6.14 16.35 6.82
C ASP A 492 -5.61 15.32 7.82
N ALA A 493 -4.62 15.69 8.65
CA ALA A 493 -3.98 14.78 9.61
C ALA A 493 -5.01 14.10 10.54
N ASP A 494 -6.06 14.82 10.92
CA ASP A 494 -7.11 14.33 11.82
C ASP A 494 -8.11 13.37 11.13
N ASP A 495 -8.07 13.25 9.80
CA ASP A 495 -8.91 12.33 9.03
C ASP A 495 -8.21 10.98 8.80
N TRP A 496 -8.64 9.96 9.54
CA TRP A 496 -8.12 8.59 9.49
C TRP A 496 -8.78 7.73 8.41
N SER A 497 -9.60 8.31 7.54
CA SER A 497 -10.40 7.56 6.57
C SER A 497 -9.59 7.18 5.32
N TYR A 498 -9.51 5.88 5.07
CA TYR A 498 -8.91 5.31 3.86
C TYR A 498 -9.97 4.62 2.98
N GLU A 499 -9.84 4.77 1.67
CA GLU A 499 -10.62 4.01 0.69
C GLU A 499 -9.91 2.68 0.39
N ASN A 500 -10.63 1.57 0.52
CA ASN A 500 -10.11 0.22 0.29
C ASN A 500 -10.30 -0.20 -1.18
N ASN A 501 -9.25 -0.03 -1.98
CA ASN A 501 -9.30 -0.30 -3.42
C ASN A 501 -8.76 -1.71 -3.72
N LEU A 502 -9.50 -2.47 -4.53
CA LEU A 502 -9.02 -3.75 -5.03
C LEU A 502 -7.89 -3.53 -6.06
N LEU A 503 -6.69 -4.01 -5.76
CA LEU A 503 -5.56 -4.01 -6.70
C LEU A 503 -5.62 -5.22 -7.62
N GLN A 504 -5.74 -6.42 -7.06
CA GLN A 504 -5.72 -7.67 -7.81
C GLN A 504 -6.56 -8.73 -7.11
N ASP A 505 -7.61 -9.20 -7.78
CA ASP A 505 -8.30 -10.44 -7.42
C ASP A 505 -7.62 -11.60 -8.14
N THR A 506 -7.00 -12.53 -7.40
CA THR A 506 -6.29 -13.65 -8.01
C THR A 506 -7.22 -14.74 -8.53
N SER A 507 -8.51 -14.67 -8.19
CA SER A 507 -9.51 -15.72 -8.40
C SER A 507 -9.13 -17.07 -7.76
N ALA A 508 -8.24 -17.05 -6.77
CA ALA A 508 -7.77 -18.20 -6.02
C ALA A 508 -7.93 -17.96 -4.51
N ALA A 509 -7.64 -18.97 -3.68
CA ALA A 509 -7.94 -18.93 -2.24
C ALA A 509 -7.03 -17.98 -1.46
N THR A 510 -5.71 -18.06 -1.69
CA THR A 510 -4.71 -17.36 -0.88
C THR A 510 -3.77 -16.52 -1.75
N THR A 511 -3.46 -15.31 -1.30
CA THR A 511 -2.37 -14.46 -1.80
C THR A 511 -1.15 -14.54 -0.88
N GLY A 512 0.06 -14.42 -1.43
CA GLY A 512 1.26 -14.19 -0.62
C GLY A 512 1.42 -12.71 -0.27
N SER A 513 2.61 -12.30 0.16
CA SER A 513 2.93 -10.90 0.41
C SER A 513 3.01 -10.07 -0.89
N ALA A 514 3.10 -8.77 -0.72
CA ALA A 514 3.34 -7.82 -1.80
C ALA A 514 4.29 -6.71 -1.33
N ILE A 515 5.01 -6.12 -2.27
CA ILE A 515 5.96 -5.03 -2.00
C ILE A 515 5.75 -3.91 -3.02
N ALA A 516 5.78 -2.67 -2.55
CA ALA A 516 5.86 -1.44 -3.31
C ALA A 516 7.26 -0.81 -3.15
N LYS A 517 7.93 -0.55 -4.27
CA LYS A 517 9.24 0.11 -4.31
C LYS A 517 9.45 0.73 -5.70
N ASP A 518 10.16 1.85 -5.77
CA ASP A 518 10.70 2.39 -7.02
C ASP A 518 11.80 1.46 -7.54
N LEU A 519 11.49 0.64 -8.54
CA LEU A 519 12.37 -0.43 -9.01
C LEU A 519 13.35 0.04 -10.09
N ASP A 520 12.99 1.08 -10.86
CA ASP A 520 13.80 1.59 -11.97
C ASP A 520 14.41 2.99 -11.71
N GLY A 521 14.05 3.62 -10.58
CA GLY A 521 14.57 4.91 -10.15
C GLY A 521 13.89 6.10 -10.81
N ASP A 522 12.73 5.93 -11.45
CA ASP A 522 12.00 7.01 -12.13
C ASP A 522 11.21 7.92 -11.16
N GLY A 523 11.16 7.56 -9.88
CA GLY A 523 10.47 8.27 -8.82
C GLY A 523 9.01 7.85 -8.60
N TYR A 524 8.50 6.85 -9.31
CA TYR A 524 7.22 6.20 -9.11
C TYR A 524 7.42 4.83 -8.46
N SER A 525 6.40 4.32 -7.76
CA SER A 525 6.50 2.98 -7.18
C SER A 525 5.98 1.92 -8.16
N GLU A 526 6.73 0.84 -8.27
CA GLU A 526 6.26 -0.44 -8.79
C GLU A 526 5.75 -1.31 -7.65
N ILE A 527 4.76 -2.15 -7.95
CA ILE A 527 4.26 -3.14 -7.01
C ILE A 527 4.50 -4.53 -7.57
N VAL A 528 5.07 -5.41 -6.76
CA VAL A 528 5.16 -6.85 -7.02
C VAL A 528 4.28 -7.56 -6.00
N ALA A 529 3.29 -8.30 -6.48
CA ALA A 529 2.30 -8.95 -5.63
C ALA A 529 2.20 -10.46 -5.92
N ALA A 530 2.31 -11.28 -4.88
CA ALA A 530 2.29 -12.73 -5.01
C ALA A 530 0.86 -13.31 -4.96
N GLY A 531 0.48 -14.08 -5.97
CA GLY A 531 -0.73 -14.90 -5.97
C GLY A 531 -0.41 -16.34 -5.61
N TYR A 532 -0.24 -16.63 -4.30
CA TYR A 532 0.19 -17.92 -3.77
C TYR A 532 -0.57 -19.09 -4.40
N SER A 533 -1.90 -19.17 -4.21
CA SER A 533 -2.70 -20.28 -4.76
C SER A 533 -2.90 -20.19 -6.28
N ALA A 534 -2.78 -18.99 -6.86
CA ALA A 534 -2.88 -18.80 -8.30
C ALA A 534 -1.61 -19.24 -9.04
N GLY A 535 -0.48 -19.38 -8.34
CA GLY A 535 0.82 -19.67 -8.93
C GLY A 535 1.29 -18.59 -9.91
N GLN A 536 0.99 -17.32 -9.58
CA GLN A 536 1.32 -16.16 -10.40
C GLN A 536 1.94 -15.06 -9.54
N VAL A 537 2.84 -14.29 -10.13
CA VAL A 537 3.33 -13.04 -9.56
C VAL A 537 2.93 -11.91 -10.51
N TYR A 538 2.32 -10.87 -9.94
CA TYR A 538 1.76 -9.73 -10.69
C TYR A 538 2.65 -8.51 -10.48
N VAL A 539 2.85 -7.72 -11.54
CA VAL A 539 3.66 -6.49 -11.48
C VAL A 539 2.84 -5.31 -11.98
N PHE A 540 2.88 -4.22 -11.22
CA PHE A 540 2.18 -2.97 -11.50
C PHE A 540 3.15 -1.78 -11.40
N SER A 541 2.80 -0.65 -12.00
CA SER A 541 3.55 0.60 -11.87
C SER A 541 2.63 1.82 -11.80
N TYR A 542 3.03 2.80 -10.99
CA TYR A 542 2.40 4.11 -10.92
C TYR A 542 2.93 5.10 -11.98
N THR A 543 3.89 4.71 -12.82
CA THR A 543 4.38 5.56 -13.91
C THR A 543 3.22 5.94 -14.84
N PRO A 544 2.98 7.23 -15.11
CA PRO A 544 1.92 7.68 -16.00
C PRO A 544 2.09 7.13 -17.42
N GLN A 545 0.99 6.64 -18.03
CA GLN A 545 0.97 6.12 -19.40
C GLN A 545 0.68 7.17 -20.48
#